data_AF-A0A1M7S7T5-F1
#
_entry.id   AF-A0A1M7S7T5-F1
#
_cell.length_a   1.000
_cell.length_b   1.000
_cell.length_c   1.000
_cell.angle_alpha   90.00
_cell.angle_beta   90.00
_cell.angle_gamma   90.00
#
_symmetry.space_group_name_H-M   'P 1'
#
loop_
_entity.id
_entity.type
_entity.pdbx_description
1 polymer ?
#
loop_
_entity_poly.entity_id
_entity_poly.type
_entity_poly.pdbx_seq_one_letter_code
_entity_poly.pdbx_strand_id
1 'polypeptide(L)'
;MISLISLAVNAIANLIITIAKAVFSMLTWFFKAFFHVFKLFFCFLPLTSVTFALLLCVNVYILFSANGGLLALGTGDMTLPTASEHTLDIPVDGLVHETNSAMSKSNYVIINMSQELRKWWMSSVYSYKGSLVFIFLVILTILMIVPVVTVFLAIAVFASFNKLLFYAVVADAVIYVLRALLGTGFVTQGLNRYYRLFPEAGKRHYEKSYTKLLKQQSEELKEELRSKKAKKNDFYGDEEFEDEYGEDFDEEYDEDYGEEYGEAYDEEYDDEYDDEYDDDYENEYDEEEDEEYYEDDYEDLEKNTHDTRSSSFDFFAGCNSRESVDKKYKTLVKLYHPDNMDGDTAALSEINVQYTNAKKRFPL
;
A
#
# COMPACT_ATOMS: atom_id res chain seq x y z
N MET A 1 35.59 -8.07 -37.19
CA MET A 1 34.16 -8.16 -37.61
C MET A 1 33.30 -8.92 -36.61
N ILE A 2 33.72 -10.11 -36.15
CA ILE A 2 32.97 -10.92 -35.16
C ILE A 2 32.73 -10.17 -33.82
N SER A 3 33.70 -9.38 -33.35
CA SER A 3 33.57 -8.56 -32.12
C SER A 3 32.53 -7.43 -32.23
N LEU A 4 32.42 -6.75 -33.38
CA LEU A 4 31.43 -5.69 -33.60
C LEU A 4 30.00 -6.24 -33.70
N ILE A 5 29.83 -7.40 -34.34
CA ILE A 5 28.53 -8.07 -34.41
C ILE A 5 28.10 -8.54 -33.02
N SER A 6 29.01 -9.13 -32.23
CA SER A 6 28.72 -9.54 -30.85
C SER A 6 28.32 -8.36 -29.97
N LEU A 7 29.04 -7.22 -30.07
CA LEU A 7 28.71 -5.98 -29.37
C LEU A 7 27.32 -5.46 -29.76
N ALA A 8 27.00 -5.43 -31.06
CA ALA A 8 25.71 -4.97 -31.55
C ALA A 8 24.56 -5.88 -31.10
N VAL A 9 24.75 -7.21 -31.15
CA VAL A 9 23.74 -8.17 -30.68
C VAL A 9 23.51 -8.02 -29.17
N ASN A 10 24.56 -7.86 -28.38
CA ASN A 10 24.44 -7.67 -26.94
C ASN A 10 23.73 -6.35 -26.59
N ALA A 11 24.03 -5.27 -27.30
CA ALA A 11 23.35 -3.98 -27.14
C ALA A 11 21.84 -4.09 -27.47
N ILE A 12 21.48 -4.78 -28.56
CA ILE A 12 20.08 -5.00 -28.94
C ILE A 12 19.38 -5.89 -27.90
N ALA A 13 20.03 -6.94 -27.42
CA ALA A 13 19.47 -7.82 -26.40
C ALA A 13 19.18 -7.05 -25.10
N ASN A 14 20.13 -6.24 -24.64
CA ASN A 14 19.94 -5.39 -23.46
C ASN A 14 18.81 -4.38 -23.65
N LEU A 15 18.73 -3.74 -24.81
CA LEU A 15 17.63 -2.82 -25.13
C LEU A 15 16.27 -3.52 -25.07
N ILE A 16 16.15 -4.73 -25.64
CA ILE A 16 14.91 -5.52 -25.60
C ILE A 16 14.55 -5.87 -24.15
N ILE A 17 15.53 -6.26 -23.33
CA ILE A 17 15.31 -6.59 -21.91
C ILE A 17 14.82 -5.36 -21.14
N THR A 18 15.43 -4.18 -21.35
CA THR A 18 15.01 -2.93 -20.69
C THR A 18 13.60 -2.54 -21.09
N ILE A 19 13.25 -2.65 -22.37
CA ILE A 19 11.87 -2.40 -22.84
C ILE A 19 10.91 -3.40 -22.19
N ALA A 20 11.25 -4.69 -22.16
CA ALA A 20 10.40 -5.71 -21.53
C ALA A 20 10.18 -5.42 -20.04
N LYS A 21 11.23 -5.06 -19.29
CA LYS A 21 11.14 -4.65 -17.88
C LYS A 21 10.21 -3.46 -17.69
N ALA A 22 10.39 -2.41 -18.49
CA ALA A 22 9.54 -1.21 -18.43
C ALA A 22 8.06 -1.55 -18.69
N VAL A 23 7.79 -2.47 -19.62
CA VAL A 23 6.43 -2.91 -19.92
C VAL A 23 5.82 -3.74 -18.80
N PHE A 24 6.58 -4.67 -18.20
CA PHE A 24 6.10 -5.43 -17.04
C PHE A 24 5.86 -4.53 -15.83
N SER A 25 6.71 -3.51 -15.62
CA SER A 25 6.47 -2.47 -14.61
C SER A 25 5.17 -1.72 -14.89
N MET A 26 4.99 -1.21 -16.12
CA MET A 26 3.75 -0.52 -16.52
C MET A 26 2.50 -1.39 -16.36
N LEU A 27 2.57 -2.67 -16.73
CA LEU A 27 1.46 -3.62 -16.59
C LEU A 27 1.13 -3.88 -15.11
N THR A 28 2.16 -4.03 -14.28
CA THR A 28 2.02 -4.21 -12.83
C THR A 28 1.39 -2.98 -12.20
N TRP A 29 1.87 -1.79 -12.57
CA TRP A 29 1.28 -0.52 -12.16
C TRP A 29 -0.19 -0.40 -12.59
N PHE A 30 -0.51 -0.76 -13.84
CA PHE A 30 -1.89 -0.76 -14.33
C PHE A 30 -2.80 -1.68 -13.50
N PHE A 31 -2.36 -2.91 -13.20
CA PHE A 31 -3.14 -3.81 -12.36
C PHE A 31 -3.27 -3.28 -10.93
N LYS A 32 -2.20 -2.72 -10.35
CA LYS A 32 -2.24 -2.08 -9.02
C LYS A 32 -3.28 -0.95 -9.01
N ALA A 33 -3.25 -0.06 -9.99
CA ALA A 33 -4.21 1.03 -10.14
C ALA A 33 -5.65 0.52 -10.36
N PHE A 34 -5.84 -0.46 -11.25
CA PHE A 34 -7.14 -1.07 -11.52
C PHE A 34 -7.75 -1.70 -10.27
N PHE A 35 -6.97 -2.49 -9.51
CA PHE A 35 -7.43 -3.08 -8.26
C PHE A 35 -7.64 -2.03 -7.16
N HIS A 36 -6.87 -0.94 -7.15
CA HIS A 36 -7.08 0.16 -6.21
C HIS A 36 -8.43 0.85 -6.47
N VAL A 37 -8.74 1.17 -7.72
CA VAL A 37 -10.06 1.70 -8.13
C VAL A 37 -11.17 0.71 -7.78
N PHE A 38 -10.95 -0.58 -8.02
CA PHE A 38 -11.92 -1.61 -7.68
C PHE A 38 -12.15 -1.74 -6.16
N LYS A 39 -11.10 -1.62 -5.34
CA LYS A 39 -11.19 -1.57 -3.86
C LYS A 39 -11.96 -0.34 -3.38
N LEU A 40 -11.72 0.83 -3.98
CA LEU A 40 -12.48 2.04 -3.71
C LEU A 40 -13.96 1.84 -4.06
N PHE A 41 -14.24 1.23 -5.21
CA PHE A 41 -15.61 0.91 -5.63
C PHE A 41 -16.29 -0.04 -4.63
N PHE A 42 -15.58 -1.07 -4.16
CA PHE A 42 -16.07 -1.99 -3.11
C PHE A 42 -16.31 -1.29 -1.77
N CYS A 43 -15.52 -0.27 -1.43
CA CYS A 43 -15.69 0.51 -0.22
C CYS A 43 -17.03 1.28 -0.21
N PHE A 44 -17.35 1.94 -1.32
CA PHE A 44 -18.57 2.75 -1.45
C PHE A 44 -19.82 1.93 -1.77
N LEU A 45 -19.70 0.87 -2.57
CA LEU A 45 -20.83 0.09 -3.08
C LEU A 45 -20.46 -1.41 -3.09
N PRO A 46 -20.47 -2.08 -1.93
CA PRO A 46 -19.96 -3.45 -1.82
C PRO A 46 -20.81 -4.44 -2.61
N LEU A 47 -22.14 -4.34 -2.59
CA LEU A 47 -22.99 -5.26 -3.33
C LEU A 47 -22.80 -5.05 -4.83
N THR A 48 -22.84 -3.80 -5.28
CA THR A 48 -22.61 -3.43 -6.68
C THR A 48 -21.23 -3.88 -7.16
N SER A 49 -20.19 -3.74 -6.34
CA SER A 49 -18.84 -4.18 -6.66
C SER A 49 -18.72 -5.69 -6.82
N VAL A 50 -19.33 -6.48 -5.91
CA VAL A 50 -19.36 -7.95 -6.03
C VAL A 50 -20.13 -8.37 -7.28
N THR A 51 -21.29 -7.76 -7.53
CA THR A 51 -22.08 -8.03 -8.73
C THR A 51 -21.31 -7.67 -9.99
N PHE A 52 -20.65 -6.52 -10.03
CA PHE A 52 -19.80 -6.09 -11.15
C PHE A 52 -18.66 -7.08 -11.40
N ALA A 53 -17.95 -7.54 -10.35
CA ALA A 53 -16.87 -8.50 -10.49
C ALA A 53 -17.34 -9.85 -11.06
N LEU A 54 -18.49 -10.35 -10.61
CA LEU A 54 -19.08 -11.58 -11.16
C LEU A 54 -19.44 -11.40 -12.64
N LEU A 55 -20.04 -10.26 -13.02
CA LEU A 55 -20.36 -9.97 -14.41
C LEU A 55 -19.10 -9.76 -15.27
N LEU A 56 -18.03 -9.19 -14.71
CA LEU A 56 -16.75 -9.08 -15.39
C LEU A 56 -16.16 -10.47 -15.68
N CYS A 57 -16.22 -11.40 -14.71
CA CYS A 57 -15.82 -12.79 -14.92
C CYS A 57 -16.66 -13.47 -16.01
N VAL A 58 -17.96 -13.22 -16.07
CA VAL A 58 -18.84 -13.72 -17.14
C VAL A 58 -18.41 -13.16 -18.50
N ASN A 59 -18.11 -11.86 -18.59
CA ASN A 59 -17.64 -11.24 -19.84
C ASN A 59 -16.27 -11.78 -20.28
N VAL A 60 -15.35 -12.02 -19.33
CA VAL A 60 -14.08 -12.69 -19.60
C VAL A 60 -14.34 -14.10 -20.14
N TYR A 61 -15.21 -14.88 -19.49
CA TYR A 61 -15.58 -16.21 -19.96
C TYR A 61 -16.16 -16.20 -21.37
N ILE A 62 -17.09 -15.28 -21.67
CA ILE A 62 -17.68 -15.11 -23.00
C ILE A 62 -16.58 -14.79 -24.03
N LEU A 63 -15.68 -13.86 -23.72
CA LEU A 63 -14.56 -13.47 -24.59
C LEU A 63 -13.64 -14.66 -24.91
N PHE A 64 -13.45 -15.60 -23.98
CA PHE A 64 -12.62 -16.79 -24.22
C PHE A 64 -13.41 -18.03 -24.67
N SER A 65 -14.75 -17.98 -24.69
CA SER A 65 -15.58 -19.12 -25.12
C SER A 65 -15.55 -19.33 -26.64
N ALA A 66 -15.62 -20.60 -27.05
CA ALA A 66 -15.53 -21.01 -28.46
C ALA A 66 -16.72 -20.57 -29.34
N ASN A 67 -17.86 -20.19 -28.74
CA ASN A 67 -19.10 -19.88 -29.47
C ASN A 67 -19.28 -18.39 -29.82
N GLY A 68 -18.24 -17.58 -29.70
CA GLY A 68 -18.32 -16.15 -30.05
C GLY A 68 -17.17 -15.26 -29.55
N GLY A 69 -16.16 -15.82 -28.89
CA GLY A 69 -15.03 -15.10 -28.34
C GLY A 69 -13.82 -14.95 -29.27
N LEU A 70 -12.71 -14.46 -28.70
CA LEU A 70 -11.39 -14.29 -29.32
C LEU A 70 -10.86 -15.59 -29.98
N LEU A 71 -11.26 -16.75 -29.47
CA LEU A 71 -10.86 -18.05 -30.04
C LEU A 71 -11.63 -18.41 -31.32
N ALA A 72 -12.87 -17.94 -31.49
CA ALA A 72 -13.65 -18.11 -32.72
C ALA A 72 -13.15 -17.21 -33.86
N LEU A 73 -12.40 -16.15 -33.55
CA LEU A 73 -11.76 -15.28 -34.56
C LEU A 73 -10.70 -16.02 -35.40
N GLY A 74 -10.15 -17.13 -34.90
CA GLY A 74 -9.16 -17.95 -35.63
C GLY A 74 -9.76 -18.96 -36.61
N THR A 75 -11.03 -19.35 -36.45
CA THR A 75 -11.65 -20.44 -37.23
C THR A 75 -12.49 -19.95 -38.41
N GLY A 76 -12.70 -18.64 -38.54
CA GLY A 76 -13.45 -18.05 -39.67
C GLY A 76 -14.96 -18.28 -39.64
N ASP A 77 -15.44 -19.10 -38.70
CA ASP A 77 -16.85 -19.49 -38.57
C ASP A 77 -17.49 -18.70 -37.42
N MET A 78 -17.80 -17.44 -37.69
CA MET A 78 -18.44 -16.54 -36.74
C MET A 78 -19.96 -16.65 -36.90
N THR A 79 -20.51 -17.82 -36.62
CA THR A 79 -21.97 -17.96 -36.52
C THR A 79 -22.39 -17.31 -35.21
N LEU A 80 -23.32 -16.34 -35.28
CA LEU A 80 -24.00 -15.86 -34.08
C LEU A 80 -24.54 -17.10 -33.34
N PRO A 81 -24.34 -17.22 -32.02
CA PRO A 81 -24.97 -18.30 -31.29
C PRO A 81 -26.49 -18.09 -31.40
N THR A 82 -27.12 -18.82 -32.34
CA THR A 82 -28.55 -19.12 -32.28
C THR A 82 -28.76 -19.75 -30.92
N ALA A 83 -29.52 -19.06 -30.07
CA ALA A 83 -29.81 -19.46 -28.70
C ALA A 83 -30.17 -20.95 -28.68
N SER A 84 -29.23 -21.79 -28.22
CA SER A 84 -29.52 -23.20 -28.02
C SER A 84 -30.44 -23.28 -26.81
N GLU A 85 -31.67 -23.65 -27.10
CA GLU A 85 -32.81 -23.88 -26.21
C GLU A 85 -32.49 -25.03 -25.23
N HIS A 86 -31.66 -24.77 -24.23
CA HIS A 86 -31.58 -25.63 -23.04
C HIS A 86 -32.26 -24.89 -21.89
N THR A 87 -33.59 -24.86 -21.96
CA THR A 87 -34.45 -24.42 -20.87
C THR A 87 -34.47 -25.51 -19.80
N LEU A 88 -33.81 -25.23 -18.67
CA LEU A 88 -34.19 -25.84 -17.40
C LEU A 88 -35.54 -25.23 -17.02
N ASP A 89 -36.63 -25.98 -17.21
CA ASP A 89 -37.99 -25.60 -16.88
C ASP A 89 -38.15 -25.37 -15.37
N ILE A 90 -37.83 -24.16 -14.94
CA ILE A 90 -38.19 -23.61 -13.64
C ILE A 90 -39.10 -22.41 -13.95
N PRO A 91 -40.33 -22.34 -13.41
CA PRO A 91 -41.30 -21.30 -13.75
C PRO A 91 -40.88 -19.97 -13.12
N VAL A 92 -39.97 -19.25 -13.78
CA VAL A 92 -39.53 -17.90 -13.44
C VAL A 92 -39.43 -17.09 -14.74
N ASP A 93 -40.51 -17.09 -15.52
CA ASP A 93 -40.54 -16.62 -16.91
C ASP A 93 -40.07 -15.16 -17.09
N GLY A 94 -40.25 -14.31 -16.09
CA GLY A 94 -39.82 -12.90 -16.16
C GLY A 94 -38.31 -12.69 -15.98
N LEU A 95 -37.71 -13.30 -14.96
CA LEU A 95 -36.31 -13.06 -14.59
C LEU A 95 -35.35 -13.78 -15.53
N VAL A 96 -35.70 -14.99 -15.96
CA VAL A 96 -34.91 -15.78 -16.91
C VAL A 96 -34.87 -15.09 -18.27
N HIS A 97 -36.01 -14.55 -18.73
CA HIS A 97 -36.07 -13.80 -19.99
C HIS A 97 -35.21 -12.53 -19.95
N GLU A 98 -35.24 -11.76 -18.86
CA GLU A 98 -34.39 -10.57 -18.73
C GLU A 98 -32.90 -10.92 -18.64
N THR A 99 -32.55 -12.00 -17.94
CA THR A 99 -31.16 -12.49 -17.85
C THR A 99 -30.63 -12.93 -19.21
N ASN A 100 -31.42 -13.69 -19.97
CA ASN A 100 -31.07 -14.14 -21.32
C ASN A 100 -30.93 -12.95 -22.30
N SER A 101 -31.78 -11.92 -22.15
CA SER A 101 -31.69 -10.69 -22.94
C SER A 101 -30.42 -9.89 -22.61
N ALA A 102 -30.06 -9.77 -21.33
CA ALA A 102 -28.82 -9.10 -20.92
C ALA A 102 -27.57 -9.86 -21.41
N MET A 103 -27.61 -11.20 -21.38
CA MET A 103 -26.52 -12.05 -21.86
C MET A 103 -26.34 -11.95 -23.38
N SER A 104 -27.42 -11.95 -24.16
CA SER A 104 -27.35 -11.75 -25.61
C SER A 104 -26.85 -10.35 -25.98
N LYS A 105 -27.26 -9.32 -25.22
CA LYS A 105 -26.72 -7.96 -25.35
C LYS A 105 -25.21 -7.94 -25.04
N SER A 106 -24.76 -8.64 -24.01
CA SER A 106 -23.33 -8.75 -23.68
C SER A 106 -22.52 -9.40 -24.80
N ASN A 107 -23.00 -10.54 -25.30
CA ASN A 107 -22.38 -11.20 -26.46
C ASN A 107 -22.29 -10.25 -27.66
N TYR A 108 -23.37 -9.53 -27.99
CA TYR A 108 -23.38 -8.58 -29.09
C TYR A 108 -22.35 -7.44 -28.87
N VAL A 109 -22.31 -6.83 -27.68
CA VAL A 109 -21.38 -5.75 -27.37
C VAL A 109 -19.93 -6.24 -27.46
N ILE A 110 -19.61 -7.39 -26.85
CA ILE A 110 -18.25 -7.96 -26.86
C ILE A 110 -17.83 -8.32 -28.29
N ILE A 111 -18.69 -8.98 -29.06
CA ILE A 111 -18.42 -9.34 -30.46
C ILE A 111 -18.20 -8.08 -31.29
N ASN A 112 -19.10 -7.10 -31.21
CA ASN A 112 -18.99 -5.86 -31.97
C ASN A 112 -17.70 -5.09 -31.61
N MET A 113 -17.38 -4.96 -30.32
CA MET A 113 -16.13 -4.33 -29.86
C MET A 113 -14.91 -5.08 -30.38
N SER A 114 -14.90 -6.42 -30.34
CA SER A 114 -13.79 -7.22 -30.87
C SER A 114 -13.61 -7.06 -32.38
N GLN A 115 -14.72 -6.93 -33.12
CA GLN A 115 -14.70 -6.68 -34.55
C GLN A 115 -14.18 -5.28 -34.87
N GLU A 116 -14.61 -4.26 -34.16
CA GLU A 116 -14.10 -2.89 -34.31
C GLU A 116 -12.61 -2.80 -33.95
N LEU A 117 -12.18 -3.45 -32.87
CA LEU A 117 -10.76 -3.54 -32.49
C LEU A 117 -9.94 -4.24 -33.59
N ARG A 118 -10.47 -5.34 -34.16
CA ARG A 118 -9.83 -6.04 -35.28
C ARG A 118 -9.77 -5.17 -36.53
N LYS A 119 -10.84 -4.46 -36.90
CA LYS A 119 -10.86 -3.55 -38.05
C LYS A 119 -9.83 -2.44 -37.86
N TRP A 120 -9.78 -1.84 -36.68
CA TRP A 120 -8.77 -0.84 -36.32
C TRP A 120 -7.36 -1.42 -36.43
N TRP A 121 -7.12 -2.63 -35.93
CA TRP A 121 -5.81 -3.28 -36.01
C TRP A 121 -5.41 -3.58 -37.46
N MET A 122 -6.33 -4.08 -38.28
CA MET A 122 -6.09 -4.32 -39.70
C MET A 122 -5.82 -3.01 -40.46
N SER A 123 -6.48 -1.92 -40.09
CA SER A 123 -6.25 -0.61 -40.71
C SER A 123 -4.94 0.05 -40.25
N SER A 124 -4.60 -0.09 -38.97
CA SER A 124 -3.51 0.68 -38.35
C SER A 124 -2.20 -0.08 -38.31
N VAL A 125 -2.22 -1.38 -37.99
CA VAL A 125 -1.02 -2.20 -37.81
C VAL A 125 -0.71 -2.98 -39.09
N TYR A 126 -1.70 -3.66 -39.66
CA TYR A 126 -1.49 -4.52 -40.82
C TYR A 126 -1.10 -3.74 -42.10
N SER A 127 -1.45 -2.46 -42.19
CA SER A 127 -1.01 -1.57 -43.28
C SER A 127 0.51 -1.46 -43.42
N TYR A 128 1.27 -1.73 -42.34
CA TYR A 128 2.73 -1.70 -42.35
C TYR A 128 3.39 -3.05 -42.66
N LYS A 129 2.60 -4.08 -43.03
CA LYS A 129 3.10 -5.44 -43.26
C LYS A 129 4.32 -5.45 -44.19
N GLY A 130 5.40 -6.09 -43.73
CA GLY A 130 6.67 -6.20 -44.46
C GLY A 130 7.72 -5.16 -44.06
N SER A 131 7.35 -4.15 -43.26
CA SER A 131 8.30 -3.20 -42.66
C SER A 131 8.82 -3.70 -41.31
N LEU A 132 10.03 -3.27 -40.89
CA LEU A 132 10.50 -3.43 -39.52
C LEU A 132 9.54 -2.81 -38.50
N VAL A 133 8.88 -1.70 -38.88
CA VAL A 133 7.86 -1.02 -38.06
C VAL A 133 6.70 -1.95 -37.70
N PHE A 134 6.33 -2.89 -38.59
CA PHE A 134 5.27 -3.86 -38.32
C PHE A 134 5.60 -4.75 -37.12
N ILE A 135 6.85 -5.19 -36.99
CA ILE A 135 7.28 -6.04 -35.87
C ILE A 135 7.13 -5.28 -34.54
N PHE A 136 7.59 -4.02 -34.51
CA PHE A 136 7.43 -3.15 -33.33
C PHE A 136 5.96 -2.91 -32.99
N LEU A 137 5.10 -2.62 -33.98
CA LEU A 137 3.67 -2.41 -33.75
C LEU A 137 2.96 -3.68 -33.27
N VAL A 138 3.36 -4.87 -33.77
CA VAL A 138 2.82 -6.14 -33.29
C VAL A 138 3.20 -6.37 -31.82
N ILE A 139 4.46 -6.15 -31.45
CA ILE A 139 4.91 -6.25 -30.06
C ILE A 139 4.12 -5.28 -29.19
N LEU A 140 4.04 -4.00 -29.58
CA LEU A 140 3.27 -3.00 -28.84
C LEU A 140 1.80 -3.38 -28.70
N THR A 141 1.17 -3.93 -29.75
CA THR A 141 -0.22 -4.41 -29.69
C THR A 141 -0.37 -5.54 -28.67
N ILE A 142 0.52 -6.53 -28.70
CA ILE A 142 0.48 -7.68 -27.76
C ILE A 142 0.66 -7.19 -26.32
N LEU A 143 1.47 -6.16 -26.09
CA LEU A 143 1.68 -5.60 -24.76
C LEU A 143 0.45 -4.80 -24.28
N MET A 144 -0.12 -3.97 -25.14
CA MET A 144 -1.27 -3.13 -24.80
C MET A 144 -2.61 -3.87 -24.82
N ILE A 145 -2.68 -5.09 -25.37
CA ILE A 145 -3.94 -5.83 -25.47
C ILE A 145 -4.57 -6.08 -24.10
N VAL A 146 -3.76 -6.39 -23.09
CA VAL A 146 -4.24 -6.73 -21.74
C VAL A 146 -4.95 -5.54 -21.08
N PRO A 147 -4.31 -4.35 -20.92
CA PRO A 147 -4.98 -3.22 -20.29
C PRO A 147 -6.18 -2.73 -21.11
N VAL A 148 -6.05 -2.67 -22.44
CA VAL A 148 -7.11 -2.20 -23.33
C VAL A 148 -8.34 -3.12 -23.28
N VAL A 149 -8.14 -4.43 -23.38
CA VAL A 149 -9.24 -5.40 -23.29
C VAL A 149 -9.88 -5.38 -21.91
N THR A 150 -9.11 -5.29 -20.83
CA THR A 150 -9.66 -5.19 -19.46
C THR A 150 -10.59 -3.98 -19.31
N VAL A 151 -10.17 -2.79 -19.79
CA VAL A 151 -11.02 -1.58 -19.75
C VAL A 151 -12.26 -1.74 -20.63
N PHE A 152 -12.12 -2.29 -21.84
CA PHE A 152 -13.26 -2.53 -22.71
C PHE A 152 -14.26 -3.53 -22.10
N LEU A 153 -13.79 -4.59 -21.46
CA LEU A 153 -14.65 -5.55 -20.76
C LEU A 153 -15.39 -4.89 -19.61
N ALA A 154 -14.73 -4.02 -18.84
CA ALA A 154 -15.38 -3.23 -17.79
C ALA A 154 -16.50 -2.34 -18.35
N ILE A 155 -16.24 -1.62 -19.45
CA ILE A 155 -17.25 -0.81 -20.14
C ILE A 155 -18.40 -1.69 -20.65
N ALA A 156 -18.09 -2.87 -21.20
CA ALA A 156 -19.08 -3.82 -21.69
C ALA A 156 -19.99 -4.34 -20.58
N VAL A 157 -19.49 -4.52 -19.34
CA VAL A 157 -20.32 -4.86 -18.18
C VAL A 157 -21.37 -3.77 -17.95
N PHE A 158 -20.96 -2.50 -17.91
CA PHE A 158 -21.89 -1.38 -17.74
C PHE A 158 -22.89 -1.26 -18.90
N ALA A 159 -22.45 -1.43 -20.15
CA ALA A 159 -23.33 -1.33 -21.32
C ALA A 159 -24.39 -2.45 -21.35
N SER A 160 -24.02 -3.65 -20.93
CA SER A 160 -24.84 -4.85 -21.08
C SER A 160 -25.77 -5.10 -19.90
N PHE A 161 -25.29 -4.82 -18.68
CA PHE A 161 -25.97 -5.13 -17.43
C PHE A 161 -26.38 -3.88 -16.64
N ASN A 162 -26.59 -2.74 -17.31
CA ASN A 162 -26.95 -1.47 -16.67
C ASN A 162 -28.14 -1.58 -15.69
N LYS A 163 -29.19 -2.33 -16.05
CA LYS A 163 -30.36 -2.54 -15.17
C LYS A 163 -30.01 -3.34 -13.92
N LEU A 164 -29.25 -4.42 -14.08
CA LEU A 164 -28.86 -5.29 -12.97
C LEU A 164 -27.95 -4.53 -12.01
N LEU A 165 -26.98 -3.78 -12.54
CA LEU A 165 -26.15 -2.87 -11.75
C LEU A 165 -26.97 -1.78 -11.09
N PHE A 166 -27.96 -1.20 -11.77
CA PHE A 166 -28.85 -0.21 -11.17
C PHE A 166 -29.61 -0.77 -9.95
N TYR A 167 -30.16 -1.99 -10.06
CA TYR A 167 -30.79 -2.65 -8.92
C TYR A 167 -29.80 -2.92 -7.77
N ALA A 168 -28.56 -3.30 -8.09
CA ALA A 168 -27.51 -3.46 -7.07
C ALA A 168 -27.17 -2.14 -6.37
N VAL A 169 -27.08 -1.03 -7.11
CA VAL A 169 -26.85 0.31 -6.55
C VAL A 169 -28.01 0.74 -5.66
N VAL A 170 -29.26 0.50 -6.09
CA VAL A 170 -30.45 0.79 -5.26
C VAL A 170 -30.44 -0.06 -3.99
N ALA A 171 -30.10 -1.34 -4.08
CA ALA A 171 -29.99 -2.22 -2.92
C ALA A 171 -28.89 -1.77 -1.95
N ASP A 172 -27.71 -1.36 -2.45
CA ASP A 172 -26.67 -0.74 -1.64
C ASP A 172 -27.22 0.52 -0.94
N ALA A 173 -27.88 1.43 -1.68
CA ALA A 173 -28.45 2.65 -1.14
C ALA A 173 -29.49 2.37 -0.03
N VAL A 174 -30.35 1.37 -0.20
CA VAL A 174 -31.31 0.93 0.82
C VAL A 174 -30.58 0.40 2.06
N ILE A 175 -29.53 -0.40 1.89
CA ILE A 175 -28.71 -0.89 3.02
C ILE A 175 -28.06 0.27 3.78
N TYR A 176 -27.56 1.28 3.06
CA TYR A 176 -26.99 2.49 3.67
C TYR A 176 -28.04 3.28 4.47
N VAL A 177 -29.23 3.48 3.89
CA VAL A 177 -30.34 4.18 4.57
C VAL A 177 -30.80 3.40 5.81
N LEU A 178 -30.96 2.08 5.72
CA LEU A 178 -31.34 1.24 6.86
C LEU A 178 -30.31 1.32 7.99
N ARG A 179 -29.01 1.30 7.67
CA ARG A 179 -27.95 1.47 8.68
C ARG A 179 -27.88 2.88 9.26
N ALA A 180 -28.22 3.89 8.46
CA ALA A 180 -28.31 5.26 8.93
C ALA A 180 -29.46 5.43 9.93
N LEU A 181 -30.61 4.78 9.69
CA LEU A 181 -31.73 4.74 10.64
C LEU A 181 -31.38 4.02 11.94
N LEU A 182 -30.40 3.11 11.94
CA LEU A 182 -29.87 2.44 13.13
C LEU A 182 -28.82 3.25 13.90
N GLY A 183 -28.61 4.53 13.53
CA GLY A 183 -27.80 5.47 14.31
C GLY A 183 -26.33 5.60 13.87
N THR A 184 -25.91 4.96 12.77
CA THR A 184 -24.56 5.15 12.23
C THR A 184 -24.58 6.20 11.12
N GLY A 185 -23.85 7.32 11.29
CA GLY A 185 -23.78 8.37 10.26
C GLY A 185 -23.30 7.86 8.89
N PHE A 186 -23.81 8.43 7.80
CA PHE A 186 -23.45 8.01 6.43
C PHE A 186 -21.94 8.05 6.17
N VAL A 187 -21.29 9.13 6.63
CA VAL A 187 -19.85 9.34 6.45
C VAL A 187 -19.03 8.34 7.27
N THR A 188 -19.45 8.05 8.51
CA THR A 188 -18.73 7.09 9.37
C THR A 188 -18.85 5.66 8.85
N GLN A 189 -19.95 5.30 8.20
CA GLN A 189 -20.08 4.00 7.53
C GLN A 189 -19.11 3.84 6.35
N GLY A 190 -18.93 4.88 5.55
CA GLY A 190 -17.97 4.88 4.43
C GLY A 190 -16.53 4.85 4.93
N LEU A 191 -16.17 5.74 5.85
CA LEU A 191 -14.83 5.85 6.41
C LEU A 191 -14.40 4.59 7.18
N ASN A 192 -15.30 3.98 7.98
CA ASN A 192 -14.96 2.73 8.69
C ASN A 192 -14.64 1.57 7.73
N ARG A 193 -15.29 1.52 6.56
CA ARG A 193 -14.95 0.51 5.54
C ARG A 193 -13.65 0.86 4.83
N TYR A 194 -13.44 2.14 4.54
CA TYR A 194 -12.22 2.64 3.92
C TYR A 194 -10.99 2.29 4.77
N TYR A 195 -11.00 2.61 6.06
CA TYR A 195 -9.90 2.28 6.97
C TYR A 195 -9.67 0.77 7.15
N ARG A 196 -10.72 -0.05 6.97
CA ARG A 196 -10.59 -1.52 7.01
C ARG A 196 -10.00 -2.09 5.71
N LEU A 197 -10.30 -1.49 4.56
CA LEU A 197 -9.81 -1.93 3.25
C LEU A 197 -8.41 -1.37 2.93
N PHE A 198 -8.06 -0.23 3.52
CA PHE A 198 -6.77 0.45 3.39
C PHE A 198 -6.10 0.53 4.77
N PRO A 199 -5.40 -0.53 5.21
CA PRO A 199 -4.85 -0.59 6.57
C PRO A 199 -3.83 0.50 6.85
N GLU A 200 -3.09 0.99 5.85
CA GLU A 200 -2.13 2.08 6.02
C GLU A 200 -2.82 3.42 6.29
N ALA A 201 -3.83 3.77 5.49
CA ALA A 201 -4.64 4.97 5.72
C ALA A 201 -5.39 4.89 7.06
N GLY A 202 -5.84 3.69 7.44
CA GLY A 202 -6.42 3.42 8.77
C GLY A 202 -5.44 3.69 9.90
N LYS A 203 -4.23 3.10 9.84
CA LYS A 203 -3.17 3.31 10.85
C LYS A 203 -2.85 4.79 11.05
N ARG A 204 -2.62 5.53 9.95
CA ARG A 204 -2.35 6.97 10.00
C ARG A 204 -3.50 7.75 10.67
N HIS A 205 -4.75 7.40 10.38
CA HIS A 205 -5.90 8.03 11.03
C HIS A 205 -5.97 7.70 12.54
N TYR A 206 -5.71 6.46 12.93
CA TYR A 206 -5.71 6.05 14.34
C TYR A 206 -4.55 6.68 15.12
N GLU A 207 -3.35 6.74 14.54
CA GLU A 207 -2.19 7.42 15.11
C GLU A 207 -2.49 8.91 15.33
N LYS A 208 -3.02 9.61 14.31
CA LYS A 208 -3.41 11.01 14.42
C LYS A 208 -4.51 11.24 15.46
N SER A 209 -5.46 10.31 15.59
CA SER A 209 -6.50 10.37 16.61
C SER A 209 -5.93 10.15 18.02
N TYR A 210 -4.96 9.24 18.14
CA TYR A 210 -4.30 8.91 19.41
C TYR A 210 -3.40 10.05 19.89
N THR A 211 -2.61 10.66 19.01
CA THR A 211 -1.79 11.83 19.34
C THR A 211 -2.64 13.02 19.76
N LYS A 212 -3.78 13.24 19.09
CA LYS A 212 -4.74 14.28 19.48
C LYS A 212 -5.34 14.01 20.86
N LEU A 213 -5.68 12.76 21.17
CA LEU A 213 -6.20 12.37 22.48
C LEU A 213 -5.14 12.55 23.57
N LEU A 214 -3.89 12.17 23.31
CA LEU A 214 -2.76 12.41 24.22
C LEU A 214 -2.55 13.91 24.49
N LYS A 215 -2.61 14.75 23.43
CA LYS A 215 -2.49 16.21 23.58
C LYS A 215 -3.61 16.77 24.46
N GLN A 216 -4.85 16.37 24.21
CA GLN A 216 -6.00 16.83 25.00
C GLN A 216 -5.90 16.39 26.47
N GLN A 217 -5.51 15.13 26.74
CA GLN A 217 -5.29 14.68 28.12
C GLN A 217 -4.16 15.46 28.80
N SER A 218 -3.09 15.79 28.08
CA SER A 218 -1.99 16.59 28.62
C SER A 218 -2.42 18.02 28.95
N GLU A 219 -3.29 18.62 28.15
CA GLU A 219 -3.85 19.95 28.38
C GLU A 219 -4.81 19.96 29.57
N GLU A 220 -5.73 18.98 29.65
CA GLU A 220 -6.65 18.82 30.78
C GLU A 220 -5.87 18.66 32.11
N LEU A 221 -4.77 17.90 32.09
CA LEU A 221 -3.94 17.69 33.28
C LEU A 221 -3.16 18.96 33.68
N LYS A 222 -2.69 19.74 32.70
CA LYS A 222 -2.09 21.07 32.94
C LYS A 222 -3.09 22.06 33.53
N GLU A 223 -4.33 22.08 33.04
CA GLU A 223 -5.38 22.94 33.60
C GLU A 223 -5.76 22.52 35.02
N GLU A 224 -5.85 21.22 35.30
CA GLU A 224 -6.12 20.74 36.67
C GLU A 224 -5.01 21.17 37.63
N LEU A 225 -3.74 21.07 37.22
CA LEU A 225 -2.59 21.54 38.00
C LEU A 225 -2.63 23.05 38.24
N ARG A 226 -2.94 23.86 37.22
CA ARG A 226 -3.12 25.32 37.37
C ARG A 226 -4.25 25.65 38.35
N SER A 227 -5.38 24.94 38.26
CA SER A 227 -6.52 25.14 39.16
C SER A 227 -6.20 24.76 40.61
N LYS A 228 -5.41 23.70 40.83
CA LYS A 228 -4.94 23.31 42.17
C LYS A 228 -3.94 24.32 42.73
N LYS A 229 -3.03 24.84 41.90
CA LYS A 229 -2.10 25.91 42.31
C LYS A 229 -2.84 27.18 42.69
N ALA A 230 -3.85 27.59 41.91
CA ALA A 230 -4.71 28.72 42.23
C ALA A 230 -5.48 28.52 43.55
N LYS A 231 -6.11 27.36 43.77
CA LYS A 231 -6.80 27.05 45.04
C LYS A 231 -5.85 26.99 46.24
N LYS A 232 -4.60 26.53 46.06
CA LYS A 232 -3.59 26.54 47.12
C LYS A 232 -3.22 27.99 47.48
N ASN A 233 -3.08 28.87 46.50
CA ASN A 233 -2.80 30.28 46.73
C ASN A 233 -3.96 30.98 47.44
N ASP A 234 -5.22 30.69 47.09
CA ASP A 234 -6.39 31.23 47.80
C ASP A 234 -6.53 30.69 49.24
N PHE A 235 -6.06 29.46 49.51
CA PHE A 235 -6.15 28.85 50.84
C PHE A 235 -5.09 29.38 51.83
N TYR A 236 -3.94 29.85 51.33
CA TYR A 236 -2.88 30.46 52.15
C TYR A 236 -2.77 31.99 51.99
N GLY A 237 -3.69 32.60 51.23
CA GLY A 237 -3.60 34.00 50.80
C GLY A 237 -4.31 34.99 51.72
N ASP A 238 -4.17 34.84 53.05
CA ASP A 238 -4.64 35.86 54.00
C ASP A 238 -3.86 35.80 55.33
N GLU A 239 -2.52 35.91 55.27
CA GLU A 239 -1.75 36.43 56.39
C GLU A 239 -0.74 37.46 55.86
N GLU A 240 -1.13 38.74 55.93
CA GLU A 240 -0.19 39.87 55.92
C GLU A 240 0.85 39.65 57.03
N PHE A 241 2.06 39.26 56.65
CA PHE A 241 3.25 39.42 57.49
C PHE A 241 4.30 40.17 56.68
N GLU A 242 4.29 41.50 56.84
CA GLU A 242 5.49 42.32 56.75
C GLU A 242 6.42 41.90 57.90
N ASP A 243 7.65 41.48 57.58
CA ASP A 243 8.86 41.48 58.43
C ASP A 243 9.99 40.91 57.53
N GLU A 244 10.77 41.72 56.81
CA GLU A 244 11.97 42.44 57.25
C GLU A 244 13.07 41.52 57.85
N TYR A 245 14.14 41.35 57.04
CA TYR A 245 15.45 40.68 57.25
C TYR A 245 15.57 39.15 57.14
N GLY A 246 16.26 38.71 56.08
CA GLY A 246 17.55 38.01 56.27
C GLY A 246 17.76 36.68 55.55
N GLU A 247 18.55 36.76 54.48
CA GLU A 247 19.52 35.76 54.01
C GLU A 247 19.02 34.59 53.15
N ASP A 248 19.41 34.70 51.87
CA ASP A 248 20.23 33.71 51.16
C ASP A 248 19.66 32.29 51.09
N PHE A 249 18.92 32.00 50.03
CA PHE A 249 19.21 30.95 49.05
C PHE A 249 18.07 30.89 48.02
N ASP A 250 18.43 30.73 46.74
CA ASP A 250 17.58 30.28 45.63
C ASP A 250 16.74 31.31 44.85
N GLU A 251 17.37 32.43 44.47
CA GLU A 251 16.93 33.25 43.32
C GLU A 251 18.10 33.45 42.35
N GLU A 252 18.51 32.41 41.61
CA GLU A 252 19.32 32.61 40.38
C GLU A 252 19.37 31.41 39.42
N TYR A 253 18.30 30.62 39.24
CA TYR A 253 18.31 29.55 38.22
C TYR A 253 16.94 29.19 37.63
N ASP A 254 16.04 30.16 37.42
CA ASP A 254 14.74 29.85 36.81
C ASP A 254 14.19 30.93 35.87
N GLU A 255 15.08 31.65 35.17
CA GLU A 255 14.66 32.70 34.22
C GLU A 255 15.56 32.83 32.96
N ASP A 256 16.07 31.72 32.42
CA ASP A 256 16.82 31.76 31.13
C ASP A 256 16.73 30.50 30.24
N TYR A 257 15.69 29.66 30.38
CA TYR A 257 15.49 28.50 29.47
C TYR A 257 14.03 28.28 29.07
N GLY A 258 13.21 29.34 29.12
CA GLY A 258 11.77 29.26 28.85
C GLY A 258 11.27 29.99 27.60
N GLU A 259 12.06 30.87 26.99
CA GLU A 259 11.57 31.79 25.94
C GLU A 259 12.50 31.94 24.71
N GLU A 260 13.29 30.93 24.33
CA GLU A 260 14.09 30.98 23.08
C GLU A 260 13.94 29.76 22.14
N TYR A 261 12.93 28.90 22.33
CA TYR A 261 12.61 27.83 21.37
C TYR A 261 11.11 27.63 21.14
N GLY A 262 10.31 28.68 21.40
CA GLY A 262 8.84 28.64 21.31
C GLY A 262 8.22 29.24 20.05
N GLU A 263 8.97 30.01 19.25
CA GLU A 263 8.40 30.92 18.23
C GLU A 263 9.24 30.96 16.93
N ALA A 264 9.75 29.82 16.45
CA ALA A 264 10.52 29.77 15.19
C ALA A 264 10.26 28.52 14.31
N TYR A 265 9.20 27.75 14.57
CA TYR A 265 8.85 26.58 13.74
C TYR A 265 7.34 26.52 13.43
N ASP A 266 6.64 27.65 13.43
CA ASP A 266 5.19 27.70 13.16
C ASP A 266 4.81 28.37 11.82
N GLU A 267 5.76 28.64 10.91
CA GLU A 267 5.43 29.33 9.64
C GLU A 267 6.27 28.91 8.40
N GLU A 268 6.73 27.67 8.27
CA GLU A 268 7.41 27.27 7.02
C GLU A 268 7.29 25.78 6.60
N TYR A 269 6.22 25.09 6.99
CA TYR A 269 5.93 23.73 6.47
C TYR A 269 4.45 23.51 6.13
N ASP A 270 3.79 24.57 5.67
CA ASP A 270 2.44 24.50 5.09
C ASP A 270 2.49 25.20 3.72
N ASP A 271 3.22 24.60 2.78
CA ASP A 271 2.95 24.61 1.33
C ASP A 271 4.16 23.99 0.59
N GLU A 272 3.88 23.20 -0.44
CA GLU A 272 4.84 22.45 -1.29
C GLU A 272 5.33 21.09 -0.75
N TYR A 273 4.44 20.12 -0.62
CA TYR A 273 4.63 18.78 -1.22
C TYR A 273 3.25 18.13 -1.39
N ASP A 274 2.45 18.75 -2.27
CA ASP A 274 1.53 18.00 -3.11
C ASP A 274 2.30 17.62 -4.37
N ASP A 275 1.99 16.45 -4.89
CA ASP A 275 2.45 15.85 -6.15
C ASP A 275 3.83 15.15 -6.20
N GLU A 276 3.67 13.82 -6.25
CA GLU A 276 4.32 12.88 -7.15
C GLU A 276 5.70 12.32 -6.79
N TYR A 277 5.74 10.98 -6.82
CA TYR A 277 6.88 10.07 -6.74
C TYR A 277 7.41 9.77 -5.34
N ASP A 278 7.02 8.61 -4.81
CA ASP A 278 7.99 7.61 -4.33
C ASP A 278 7.29 6.30 -3.93
N ASP A 279 7.27 5.35 -4.87
CA ASP A 279 6.91 3.95 -4.59
C ASP A 279 7.80 2.98 -5.38
N ASP A 280 8.93 3.45 -5.93
CA ASP A 280 9.84 2.63 -6.71
C ASP A 280 11.27 3.14 -6.46
N TYR A 281 11.98 2.59 -5.47
CA TYR A 281 13.45 2.46 -5.35
C TYR A 281 13.91 2.41 -3.86
N GLU A 282 13.39 1.47 -3.08
CA GLU A 282 14.13 0.95 -1.92
C GLU A 282 14.53 -0.51 -2.17
N ASN A 283 15.35 -0.70 -3.20
CA ASN A 283 16.32 -1.77 -3.28
C ASN A 283 17.38 -1.32 -4.29
N GLU A 284 18.62 -1.45 -3.87
CA GLU A 284 19.86 -1.25 -4.65
C GLU A 284 20.40 0.20 -4.61
N TYR A 285 21.53 0.32 -3.90
CA TYR A 285 22.48 1.43 -3.79
C TYR A 285 22.22 2.48 -2.71
N ASP A 286 22.81 2.24 -1.53
CA ASP A 286 23.76 3.18 -0.92
C ASP A 286 24.76 2.37 -0.06
N GLU A 287 25.81 1.90 -0.75
CA GLU A 287 27.15 1.78 -0.17
C GLU A 287 27.83 3.12 -0.41
N GLU A 288 27.99 3.93 0.64
CA GLU A 288 29.19 4.71 1.00
C GLU A 288 28.77 5.84 1.97
N GLU A 289 29.60 6.02 3.01
CA GLU A 289 29.52 7.03 4.08
C GLU A 289 28.48 6.81 5.19
N ASP A 290 28.90 6.03 6.19
CA ASP A 290 28.89 6.44 7.61
C ASP A 290 29.70 5.41 8.41
N GLU A 291 31.02 5.37 8.14
CA GLU A 291 32.02 4.83 9.06
C GLU A 291 32.47 5.95 9.99
N GLU A 292 31.64 6.35 10.97
CA GLU A 292 32.17 7.07 12.12
C GLU A 292 31.23 6.97 13.32
N TYR A 293 31.84 6.79 14.50
CA TYR A 293 31.23 6.74 15.84
C TYR A 293 30.52 5.44 16.25
N TYR A 294 31.29 4.48 16.77
CA TYR A 294 31.20 3.95 18.14
C TYR A 294 32.45 3.11 18.42
N GLU A 295 33.59 3.78 18.51
CA GLU A 295 34.82 3.21 19.07
C GLU A 295 35.03 3.84 20.45
N ASP A 296 34.11 3.51 21.37
CA ASP A 296 34.33 3.81 22.80
C ASP A 296 34.86 2.53 23.48
N ASP A 297 36.14 2.64 23.84
CA ASP A 297 36.92 1.88 24.80
C ASP A 297 36.17 0.83 25.64
N TYR A 298 36.38 -0.44 25.28
CA TYR A 298 36.32 -1.57 26.23
C TYR A 298 37.50 -2.53 25.99
N GLU A 299 38.71 -2.00 25.87
CA GLU A 299 39.94 -2.74 26.12
C GLU A 299 40.19 -2.84 27.63
N ASP A 300 39.54 -3.79 28.30
CA ASP A 300 40.13 -4.55 29.42
C ASP A 300 39.07 -5.46 30.02
N LEU A 301 38.99 -6.71 29.58
CA LEU A 301 38.50 -7.83 30.39
C LEU A 301 38.84 -9.17 29.71
N GLU A 302 40.11 -9.35 29.36
CA GLU A 302 40.64 -10.68 29.06
C GLU A 302 41.06 -11.36 30.38
N LYS A 303 40.14 -12.15 30.98
CA LYS A 303 40.41 -13.41 31.68
C LYS A 303 39.19 -13.87 32.48
N ASN A 304 38.48 -14.86 31.94
CA ASN A 304 38.33 -16.14 32.65
C ASN A 304 37.76 -17.18 31.70
N THR A 305 38.60 -18.15 31.37
CA THR A 305 38.17 -19.49 30.97
C THR A 305 37.33 -20.08 32.10
N HIS A 306 36.01 -20.06 31.96
CA HIS A 306 35.15 -20.92 32.74
C HIS A 306 34.15 -21.61 31.81
N ASP A 307 34.46 -22.87 31.53
CA ASP A 307 33.55 -23.87 31.02
C ASP A 307 32.37 -23.95 32.01
N THR A 308 31.27 -23.30 31.69
CA THR A 308 30.01 -23.43 32.43
C THR A 308 28.88 -23.33 31.43
N ARG A 309 28.38 -24.50 31.05
CA ARG A 309 27.10 -24.70 30.37
C ARG A 309 25.97 -24.07 31.21
N SER A 310 25.78 -22.76 31.05
CA SER A 310 24.50 -22.09 31.24
C SER A 310 23.86 -22.00 29.87
N SER A 311 22.58 -22.27 29.77
CA SER A 311 21.78 -22.31 28.54
C SER A 311 21.58 -20.91 27.95
N SER A 312 22.68 -20.23 27.58
CA SER A 312 22.67 -18.94 26.88
C SER A 312 22.12 -19.17 25.48
N PHE A 313 21.03 -18.46 25.19
CA PHE A 313 20.37 -18.46 23.90
C PHE A 313 21.31 -17.81 22.87
N ASP A 314 21.61 -18.51 21.77
CA ASP A 314 22.42 -17.95 20.68
C ASP A 314 21.52 -17.05 19.83
N PHE A 315 21.65 -15.73 20.05
CA PHE A 315 20.87 -14.71 19.35
C PHE A 315 21.20 -14.66 17.86
N PHE A 316 22.33 -15.21 17.42
CA PHE A 316 22.79 -15.18 16.02
C PHE A 316 22.71 -16.54 15.33
N ALA A 317 22.11 -17.54 15.99
CA ALA A 317 21.80 -18.81 15.36
C ALA A 317 21.03 -18.61 14.04
N GLY A 318 21.51 -19.25 12.97
CA GLY A 318 20.91 -19.19 11.63
C GLY A 318 21.41 -18.06 10.72
N CYS A 319 22.29 -17.17 11.19
CA CYS A 319 22.94 -16.19 10.31
C CYS A 319 24.03 -16.89 9.47
N ASN A 320 23.94 -16.77 8.14
CA ASN A 320 24.82 -17.44 7.18
C ASN A 320 25.76 -16.49 6.43
N SER A 321 25.60 -15.17 6.61
CA SER A 321 26.46 -14.14 6.04
C SER A 321 26.69 -12.99 7.02
N ARG A 322 27.73 -12.19 6.81
CA ARG A 322 28.02 -10.99 7.62
C ARG A 322 26.84 -10.00 7.62
N GLU A 323 26.28 -9.72 6.44
CA GLU A 323 25.10 -8.87 6.30
C GLU A 323 23.90 -9.37 7.12
N SER A 324 23.70 -10.69 7.19
CA SER A 324 22.61 -11.27 7.98
C SER A 324 22.82 -11.09 9.49
N VAL A 325 24.06 -11.11 9.96
CA VAL A 325 24.44 -10.82 11.35
C VAL A 325 24.18 -9.34 11.67
N ASP A 326 24.59 -8.43 10.78
CA ASP A 326 24.40 -6.98 10.97
C ASP A 326 22.92 -6.58 10.98
N LYS A 327 22.11 -7.13 10.06
CA LYS A 327 20.65 -6.90 10.03
C LYS A 327 19.98 -7.41 11.30
N LYS A 328 20.37 -8.59 11.78
CA LYS A 328 19.82 -9.19 13.00
C LYS A 328 20.22 -8.40 14.23
N TYR A 329 21.47 -7.94 14.30
CA TYR A 329 21.96 -7.07 15.37
C TYR A 329 21.16 -5.77 15.46
N LYS A 330 20.98 -5.04 14.35
CA LYS A 330 20.18 -3.80 14.33
C LYS A 330 18.75 -4.03 14.82
N THR A 331 18.16 -5.16 14.47
CA THR A 331 16.80 -5.54 14.91
C THR A 331 16.77 -5.84 16.42
N LEU A 332 17.77 -6.52 16.95
CA LEU A 332 17.87 -6.87 18.38
C LEU A 332 18.13 -5.62 19.24
N VAL A 333 19.02 -4.73 18.83
CA VAL A 333 19.28 -3.46 19.53
C VAL A 333 18.03 -2.59 19.57
N LYS A 334 17.29 -2.50 18.45
CA LYS A 334 16.01 -1.78 18.40
C LYS A 334 14.93 -2.39 19.28
N LEU A 335 15.02 -3.66 19.67
CA LEU A 335 14.03 -4.32 20.53
C LEU A 335 14.39 -4.13 22.01
N TYR A 336 15.66 -4.34 22.36
CA TYR A 336 16.18 -4.34 23.74
C TYR A 336 16.73 -2.98 24.21
N HIS A 337 16.49 -1.89 23.47
CA HIS A 337 16.91 -0.55 23.88
C HIS A 337 16.24 -0.15 25.21
N PRO A 338 16.97 0.47 26.16
CA PRO A 338 16.40 0.88 27.45
C PRO A 338 15.23 1.86 27.35
N ASP A 339 15.10 2.59 26.23
CA ASP A 339 13.99 3.50 25.97
C ASP A 339 12.69 2.79 25.51
N ASN A 340 12.74 1.49 25.26
CA ASN A 340 11.56 0.70 24.93
C ASN A 340 10.88 0.14 26.17
N MET A 341 9.55 -0.09 26.08
CA MET A 341 8.74 -0.62 27.19
C MET A 341 9.23 -1.95 27.80
N ASP A 342 9.96 -2.76 27.02
CA ASP A 342 10.55 -4.04 27.45
C ASP A 342 12.10 -4.03 27.39
N GLY A 343 12.72 -2.84 27.49
CA GLY A 343 14.17 -2.68 27.43
C GLY A 343 14.90 -3.45 28.52
N ASP A 344 15.88 -4.27 28.13
CA ASP A 344 16.73 -5.03 29.05
C ASP A 344 18.20 -4.79 28.72
N THR A 345 18.85 -3.97 29.54
CA THR A 345 20.26 -3.60 29.39
C THR A 345 21.21 -4.78 29.60
N ALA A 346 20.80 -5.81 30.37
CA ALA A 346 21.59 -7.01 30.55
C ALA A 346 21.58 -7.87 29.28
N ALA A 347 20.42 -8.06 28.66
CA ALA A 347 20.28 -8.76 27.38
C ALA A 347 21.02 -8.03 26.26
N LEU A 348 20.96 -6.70 26.21
CA LEU A 348 21.68 -5.89 25.23
C LEU A 348 23.20 -6.07 25.34
N SER A 349 23.75 -6.16 26.57
CA SER A 349 25.17 -6.44 26.77
C SER A 349 25.58 -7.82 26.24
N GLU A 350 24.73 -8.83 26.41
CA GLU A 350 24.97 -10.19 25.89
C GLU A 350 24.89 -10.23 24.35
N ILE A 351 23.95 -9.49 23.75
CA ILE A 351 23.82 -9.35 22.29
C ILE A 351 25.07 -8.70 21.69
N ASN A 352 25.63 -7.66 22.31
CA ASN A 352 26.85 -7.00 21.84
C ASN A 352 28.06 -7.94 21.87
N VAL A 353 28.20 -8.73 22.94
CA VAL A 353 29.26 -9.75 23.05
C VAL A 353 29.09 -10.86 22.01
N GLN A 354 27.87 -11.34 21.76
CA GLN A 354 27.64 -12.35 20.73
C GLN A 354 27.83 -11.79 19.31
N TYR A 355 27.48 -10.53 19.06
CA TYR A 355 27.66 -9.86 17.78
C TYR A 355 29.15 -9.76 17.39
N THR A 356 30.01 -9.30 18.30
CA THR A 356 31.45 -9.23 18.05
C THR A 356 32.06 -10.61 17.75
N ASN A 357 31.60 -11.64 18.46
CA ASN A 357 32.00 -13.03 18.22
C ASN A 357 31.47 -13.57 16.88
N ALA A 358 30.24 -13.22 16.48
CA ALA A 358 29.66 -13.63 15.21
C ALA A 358 30.34 -12.92 14.02
N LYS A 359 30.68 -11.64 14.17
CA LYS A 359 31.42 -10.84 13.16
C LYS A 359 32.80 -11.42 12.89
N LYS A 360 33.50 -11.93 13.91
CA LYS A 360 34.79 -12.64 13.77
C LYS A 360 34.69 -13.95 12.99
N ARG A 361 33.51 -14.61 12.93
CA ARG A 361 33.32 -15.86 12.17
C ARG A 361 33.26 -15.65 10.66
N PHE A 362 32.98 -14.42 10.22
CA PHE A 362 32.88 -14.05 8.81
C PHE A 362 33.89 -12.90 8.51
N PRO A 363 35.18 -13.22 8.36
CA PRO A 363 36.17 -12.25 7.90
C PRO A 363 35.86 -11.82 6.45
N LEU A 364 36.27 -10.58 6.12
CA LEU A 364 36.07 -9.90 4.84
C LEU A 364 36.52 -10.74 3.63
#